data_AF-A0A1Y6L4F0-F1
#
_entry.id   AF-A0A1Y6L4F0-F1
#
_cell.length_a   1.000
_cell.length_b   1.000
_cell.length_c   1.000
_cell.angle_alpha   90.00
_cell.angle_beta   90.00
_cell.angle_gamma   90.00
#
_symmetry.space_group_name_H-M   'P 1'
#
loop_
_entity.id
_entity.type
_entity.pdbx_description
1 polymer ?
#
loop_
_entity_poly.entity_id
_entity_poly.type
_entity_poly.pdbx_seq_one_letter_code
_entity_poly.pdbx_strand_id
1 'polypeptide(L)'
;MRLHAIVAGLLAGASAKSVPHAQPQQILSNPPVHNNDFRIPTWRESTAMARKILHLTNLGDLVTAFPEGDQQDGVETLENRPSAVAGSPIGLMEYYADCDPGSPVFLSLSVATPYRNYNAGSNISLSIRWWPQRKMTYSMWSDDDDDFSTPHTPVALPRMSLHGHLEPVSQEKMEELSIQECFMRSHPDSALWQPGNPIHSAKYVQLVVDHVYWLGGFGDRARIGWLPMDMWNNLTMAEIMEAKLPGEKKHKEKGWWREWL
;
A
#
# COMPACT_ATOMS: atom_id res chain seq x y z
N MET A 1 73.40 44.04 27.14
CA MET A 1 72.52 44.90 26.32
C MET A 1 71.20 44.18 26.11
N ARG A 2 70.10 44.84 26.50
CA ARG A 2 68.73 44.35 26.31
C ARG A 2 68.38 44.37 24.83
N LEU A 3 67.81 43.29 24.31
CA LEU A 3 66.87 43.36 23.19
C LEU A 3 65.78 42.32 23.40
N HIS A 4 64.56 42.81 23.60
CA HIS A 4 63.34 42.04 23.56
C HIS A 4 63.06 41.60 22.13
N ALA A 5 62.67 40.33 21.95
CA ALA A 5 61.98 39.87 20.76
C ALA A 5 60.73 39.11 21.21
N ILE A 6 59.61 39.83 21.14
CA ILE A 6 58.26 39.30 21.17
C ILE A 6 58.03 38.65 19.81
N VAL A 7 57.65 37.37 19.76
CA VAL A 7 57.06 36.77 18.57
C VAL A 7 55.78 36.06 18.99
N ALA A 8 54.70 36.52 18.38
CA ALA A 8 53.32 36.17 18.64
C ALA A 8 52.99 34.73 18.20
N GLY A 9 52.18 34.04 18.99
CA GLY A 9 51.58 32.77 18.60
C GLY A 9 50.57 32.97 17.48
N LEU A 10 50.81 32.33 16.33
CA LEU A 10 49.82 32.17 15.27
C LEU A 10 48.85 31.05 15.67
N LEU A 11 47.68 31.43 16.20
CA LEU A 11 46.52 30.56 16.26
C LEU A 11 45.98 30.40 14.83
N ALA A 12 46.26 29.25 14.20
CA ALA A 12 45.58 28.85 12.98
C ALA A 12 44.14 28.46 13.32
N GLY A 13 43.22 29.44 13.25
CA GLY A 13 41.80 29.18 13.28
C GLY A 13 41.38 28.41 12.03
N ALA A 14 41.10 27.11 12.17
CA ALA A 14 40.40 26.35 11.16
C ALA A 14 38.96 26.87 11.08
N SER A 15 38.69 27.85 10.23
CA SER A 15 37.32 28.17 9.84
C SER A 15 36.75 27.00 9.06
N ALA A 16 35.99 26.14 9.74
CA ALA A 16 35.06 25.23 9.09
C ALA A 16 34.09 26.10 8.28
N LYS A 17 34.33 26.20 6.97
CA LYS A 17 33.36 26.80 6.05
C LYS A 17 32.14 25.90 6.10
N SER A 18 31.09 26.37 6.77
CA SER A 18 29.75 25.79 6.68
C SER A 18 29.40 25.71 5.20
N VAL A 19 29.35 24.48 4.67
CA VAL A 19 28.76 24.23 3.35
C VAL A 19 27.33 24.77 3.44
N PRO A 20 26.94 25.76 2.62
CA PRO A 20 25.57 26.22 2.63
C PRO A 20 24.68 25.01 2.34
N HIS A 21 23.78 24.73 3.27
CA HIS A 21 22.76 23.72 3.15
C HIS A 21 21.85 24.16 1.99
N ALA A 22 22.22 23.78 0.76
CA ALA A 22 21.36 23.95 -0.38
C ALA A 22 20.12 23.11 -0.07
N GLN A 23 19.01 23.76 0.27
CA GLN A 23 17.72 23.10 0.30
C GLN A 23 17.59 22.36 -1.03
N PRO A 24 17.23 21.06 -1.05
CA PRO A 24 17.06 20.34 -2.28
C PRO A 24 16.09 21.14 -3.17
N GLN A 25 16.64 21.79 -4.19
CA GLN A 25 15.86 22.67 -5.06
C GLN A 25 14.87 21.81 -5.83
N GLN A 26 13.60 21.83 -5.42
CA GLN A 26 12.42 21.57 -6.26
C GLN A 26 12.41 20.26 -7.10
N ILE A 27 13.19 19.22 -6.77
CA ILE A 27 13.18 17.95 -7.52
C ILE A 27 11.83 17.21 -7.38
N LEU A 28 11.06 17.50 -6.32
CA LEU A 28 9.81 16.80 -5.97
C LEU A 28 8.55 17.67 -6.08
N SER A 29 8.64 18.85 -6.69
CA SER A 29 7.47 19.72 -6.84
C SER A 29 6.69 19.35 -8.10
N ASN A 30 5.38 19.14 -7.97
CA ASN A 30 4.51 18.96 -9.14
C ASN A 30 4.65 20.19 -10.05
N PRO A 31 4.80 20.01 -11.38
CA PRO A 31 4.85 21.14 -12.30
C PRO A 31 3.56 21.96 -12.21
N PRO A 32 3.63 23.29 -12.42
CA PRO A 32 2.43 24.10 -12.53
C PRO A 32 1.52 23.53 -13.63
N VAL A 33 0.21 23.50 -13.35
CA VAL A 33 -0.79 22.91 -14.24
C VAL A 33 -0.81 23.70 -15.55
N HIS A 34 -0.18 23.14 -16.58
CA HIS A 34 -0.10 23.71 -17.92
C HIS A 34 -1.06 22.99 -18.88
N ASN A 35 -2.34 22.89 -18.52
CA ASN A 35 -3.38 22.64 -19.52
C ASN A 35 -4.76 22.91 -18.92
N ASN A 36 -5.57 23.75 -19.57
CA ASN A 36 -6.93 24.04 -19.11
C ASN A 36 -7.91 22.87 -19.37
N ASP A 37 -7.47 21.80 -20.04
CA ASP A 37 -8.35 20.71 -20.47
C ASP A 37 -8.38 19.50 -19.53
N PHE A 38 -7.52 19.44 -18.50
CA PHE A 38 -7.46 18.31 -17.57
C PHE A 38 -7.85 18.71 -16.13
N ARG A 39 -8.90 18.10 -15.60
CA ARG A 39 -9.33 18.24 -14.20
C ARG A 39 -8.63 17.19 -13.34
N ILE A 40 -7.88 17.66 -12.34
CA ILE A 40 -7.37 16.80 -11.26
C ILE A 40 -8.57 16.34 -10.40
N PRO A 41 -8.78 15.02 -10.18
CA PRO A 41 -9.88 14.51 -9.36
C PRO A 41 -9.89 15.17 -7.98
N THR A 42 -11.01 15.34 -7.28
CA THR A 42 -11.08 15.83 -5.89
C THR A 42 -10.46 14.83 -4.89
N TRP A 43 -10.29 15.22 -3.63
CA TRP A 43 -9.88 14.28 -2.58
C TRP A 43 -10.90 13.15 -2.44
N ARG A 44 -12.21 13.46 -2.41
CA ARG A 44 -13.29 12.47 -2.33
C ARG A 44 -13.31 11.52 -3.53
N GLU A 45 -13.14 12.05 -4.75
CA GLU A 45 -13.03 11.21 -5.97
C GLU A 45 -11.79 10.31 -5.91
N SER A 46 -10.65 10.82 -5.42
CA SER A 46 -9.42 10.04 -5.25
C SER A 46 -9.58 8.94 -4.20
N THR A 47 -10.26 9.24 -3.10
CA THR A 47 -10.59 8.26 -2.06
C THR A 47 -11.57 7.21 -2.56
N ALA A 48 -12.58 7.58 -3.35
CA ALA A 48 -13.49 6.62 -3.96
C ALA A 48 -12.75 5.67 -4.93
N MET A 49 -11.83 6.19 -5.75
CA MET A 49 -10.95 5.36 -6.59
C MET A 49 -10.09 4.41 -5.74
N ALA A 50 -9.47 4.89 -4.67
CA ALA A 50 -8.66 4.07 -3.77
C ALA A 50 -9.47 2.94 -3.14
N ARG A 51 -10.65 3.25 -2.59
CA ARG A 51 -11.59 2.27 -2.04
C ARG A 51 -12.06 1.27 -3.09
N LYS A 52 -12.29 1.72 -4.33
CA LYS A 52 -12.66 0.82 -5.44
C LYS A 52 -11.54 -0.16 -5.78
N ILE A 53 -10.29 0.29 -5.81
CA ILE A 53 -9.14 -0.60 -6.01
C ILE A 53 -9.07 -1.62 -4.87
N LEU A 54 -9.18 -1.18 -3.61
CA LEU A 54 -9.19 -2.07 -2.45
C LEU A 54 -10.24 -3.17 -2.61
N HIS A 55 -11.45 -2.80 -3.07
CA HIS A 55 -12.57 -3.71 -3.29
C HIS A 55 -12.38 -4.67 -4.47
N LEU A 56 -11.82 -4.19 -5.59
CA LEU A 56 -11.68 -4.96 -6.83
C LEU A 56 -10.44 -5.86 -6.86
N THR A 57 -9.44 -5.59 -6.03
CA THR A 57 -8.24 -6.42 -5.90
C THR A 57 -8.26 -7.21 -4.60
N ASN A 58 -7.55 -8.33 -4.56
CA ASN A 58 -7.52 -9.24 -3.41
C ASN A 58 -6.09 -9.66 -3.04
N LEU A 59 -5.08 -9.05 -3.67
CA LEU A 59 -3.66 -9.28 -3.45
C LEU A 59 -2.96 -7.94 -3.22
N GLY A 60 -2.06 -7.89 -2.26
CA GLY A 60 -1.22 -6.72 -2.01
C GLY A 60 0.05 -7.11 -1.27
N ASP A 61 1.01 -6.20 -1.22
CA ASP A 61 2.29 -6.46 -0.56
C ASP A 61 2.25 -5.88 0.87
N LEU A 62 2.33 -6.74 1.89
CA LEU A 62 2.59 -6.29 3.25
C LEU A 62 4.07 -5.95 3.40
N VAL A 63 4.34 -4.72 3.84
CA VAL A 63 5.68 -4.19 4.06
C VAL A 63 5.92 -4.06 5.57
N THR A 64 6.95 -4.75 6.05
CA THR A 64 7.42 -4.73 7.45
C THR A 64 8.94 -4.67 7.49
N ALA A 65 9.54 -4.38 8.64
CA ALA A 65 10.99 -4.41 8.84
C ALA A 65 11.39 -5.61 9.68
N PHE A 66 12.57 -6.17 9.41
CA PHE A 66 13.14 -7.18 10.31
C PHE A 66 13.47 -6.55 11.66
N PRO A 67 13.18 -7.23 12.80
CA PRO A 67 13.48 -6.70 14.12
C PRO A 67 14.98 -6.44 14.32
N GLU A 68 15.31 -5.42 15.10
CA GLU A 68 16.69 -5.17 15.54
C GLU A 68 17.01 -6.10 16.72
N GLY A 69 17.99 -6.99 16.55
CA GLY A 69 18.43 -7.90 17.61
C GLY A 69 19.14 -9.13 17.05
N ASP A 70 20.23 -9.53 17.72
CA ASP A 70 20.80 -10.86 17.51
C ASP A 70 19.73 -11.89 17.88
N GLN A 71 19.49 -12.86 17.01
CA GLN A 71 18.77 -14.07 17.38
C GLN A 71 19.65 -14.89 18.33
N GLN A 72 19.72 -14.43 19.58
CA GLN A 72 20.42 -15.06 20.69
C GLN A 72 19.49 -15.19 21.89
N ASP A 73 18.25 -15.61 21.66
CA ASP A 73 17.38 -16.13 22.73
C ASP A 73 16.68 -17.40 22.24
N GLY A 74 17.42 -18.51 22.28
CA GLY A 74 16.92 -19.87 22.56
C GLY A 74 15.85 -20.51 21.67
N VAL A 75 15.30 -19.82 20.67
CA VAL A 75 14.37 -20.39 19.70
C VAL A 75 15.17 -20.66 18.45
N GLU A 76 15.44 -21.93 18.14
CA GLU A 76 15.97 -22.31 16.84
C GLU A 76 15.09 -21.68 15.76
N THR A 77 15.62 -20.68 15.09
CA THR A 77 14.95 -20.12 13.96
C THR A 77 15.06 -21.14 12.84
N LEU A 78 13.91 -21.65 12.39
CA LEU A 78 13.79 -22.45 11.16
C LEU A 78 14.29 -21.71 9.90
N GLU A 79 14.85 -20.51 10.06
CA GLU A 79 15.25 -19.58 9.03
C GLU A 79 16.73 -19.22 9.25
N ASN A 80 17.55 -19.42 8.21
CA ASN A 80 18.92 -18.93 8.15
C ASN A 80 18.92 -17.44 7.75
N ARG A 81 18.60 -16.56 8.70
CA ARG A 81 18.50 -15.12 8.45
C ARG A 81 19.86 -14.43 8.57
N PRO A 82 20.35 -13.72 7.54
CA PRO A 82 21.58 -12.93 7.65
C PRO A 82 21.42 -11.78 8.64
N SER A 83 22.38 -11.57 9.55
CA SER A 83 22.34 -10.44 10.49
C SER A 83 22.30 -9.06 9.81
N ALA A 84 22.84 -8.96 8.59
CA ALA A 84 22.89 -7.73 7.80
C ALA A 84 21.51 -7.19 7.37
N VAL A 85 20.42 -7.97 7.48
CA VAL A 85 19.08 -7.51 7.12
C VAL A 85 18.29 -6.93 8.31
N ALA A 86 18.85 -6.91 9.52
CA ALA A 86 18.21 -6.27 10.68
C ALA A 86 17.80 -4.81 10.36
N GLY A 87 16.59 -4.42 10.74
CA GLY A 87 16.00 -3.12 10.44
C GLY A 87 15.63 -2.88 8.97
N SER A 88 16.03 -3.77 8.04
CA SER A 88 15.71 -3.60 6.62
C SER A 88 14.25 -3.96 6.32
N PRO A 89 13.56 -3.21 5.45
CA PRO A 89 12.20 -3.53 5.06
C PRO A 89 12.15 -4.72 4.11
N ILE A 90 11.06 -5.47 4.19
CA ILE A 90 10.68 -6.52 3.24
C ILE A 90 9.20 -6.35 2.88
N GLY A 91 8.90 -6.40 1.59
CA GLY A 91 7.55 -6.46 1.05
C GLY A 91 7.25 -7.87 0.53
N LEU A 92 6.17 -8.49 1.01
CA LEU A 92 5.73 -9.80 0.55
C LEU A 92 4.24 -9.78 0.22
N MET A 93 3.88 -10.45 -0.87
CA MET A 93 2.50 -10.56 -1.31
C MET A 93 1.70 -11.41 -0.33
N GLU A 94 0.54 -10.89 0.06
CA GLU A 94 -0.41 -11.52 0.97
C GLU A 94 -1.82 -11.45 0.39
N TYR A 95 -2.63 -12.45 0.72
CA TYR A 95 -4.05 -12.47 0.39
C TYR A 95 -4.81 -11.56 1.35
N TYR A 96 -5.64 -10.69 0.79
CA TYR A 96 -6.60 -9.93 1.57
C TYR A 96 -7.98 -9.96 0.91
N ALA A 97 -9.02 -9.64 1.67
CA ALA A 97 -10.37 -9.44 1.16
C ALA A 97 -11.03 -8.22 1.81
N ASP A 98 -11.80 -7.45 1.04
CA ASP A 98 -12.58 -6.29 1.52
C ASP A 98 -13.92 -6.76 2.12
N CYS A 99 -13.84 -7.65 3.12
CA CYS A 99 -15.01 -8.23 3.81
C CYS A 99 -15.59 -7.31 4.89
N ASP A 100 -14.76 -6.43 5.43
CA ASP A 100 -15.19 -5.30 6.24
C ASP A 100 -14.82 -4.02 5.47
N PRO A 101 -15.80 -3.30 4.89
CA PRO A 101 -15.53 -2.24 3.94
C PRO A 101 -14.50 -1.20 4.43
N GLY A 102 -13.32 -1.19 3.81
CA GLY A 102 -12.26 -0.21 4.10
C GLY A 102 -11.22 -0.65 5.12
N SER A 103 -11.42 -1.82 5.73
CA SER A 103 -10.48 -2.48 6.63
C SER A 103 -10.19 -3.87 6.06
N PRO A 104 -9.17 -4.03 5.20
CA PRO A 104 -8.94 -5.31 4.54
C PRO A 104 -8.64 -6.40 5.57
N VAL A 105 -9.27 -7.55 5.36
CA VAL A 105 -9.12 -8.74 6.19
C VAL A 105 -8.09 -9.67 5.57
N PHE A 106 -7.20 -10.19 6.40
CA PHE A 106 -6.13 -11.12 6.03
C PHE A 106 -6.33 -12.45 6.73
N LEU A 107 -5.81 -13.51 6.11
CA LEU A 107 -5.59 -14.78 6.76
C LEU A 107 -4.12 -14.86 7.20
N SER A 108 -3.85 -14.39 8.43
CA SER A 108 -2.50 -14.34 9.00
C SER A 108 -1.97 -15.73 9.29
N LEU A 109 -0.92 -16.13 8.58
CA LEU A 109 -0.18 -17.36 8.83
C LEU A 109 1.04 -17.09 9.71
N SER A 110 1.17 -17.81 10.83
CA SER A 110 2.28 -17.60 11.78
C SER A 110 3.68 -17.85 11.19
N VAL A 111 3.75 -18.59 10.09
CA VAL A 111 4.99 -18.89 9.36
C VAL A 111 5.46 -17.74 8.47
N ALA A 112 4.56 -16.85 8.04
CA ALA A 112 4.89 -15.81 7.08
C ALA A 112 5.61 -14.62 7.73
N THR A 113 6.68 -14.16 7.07
CA THR A 113 7.59 -13.12 7.59
C THR A 113 6.90 -11.81 7.97
N PRO A 114 5.91 -11.27 7.22
CA PRO A 114 5.29 -10.00 7.60
C PRO A 114 4.63 -10.07 8.97
N TYR A 115 3.88 -11.13 9.27
CA TYR A 115 3.25 -11.30 10.58
C TYR A 115 4.27 -11.57 11.70
N ARG A 116 5.35 -12.31 11.41
CA ARG A 116 6.45 -12.52 12.37
C ARG A 116 7.15 -11.22 12.72
N ASN A 117 7.42 -10.38 11.73
CA ASN A 117 8.03 -9.06 11.92
C ASN A 117 7.09 -8.13 12.70
N TYR A 118 5.81 -8.09 12.33
CA TYR A 118 4.81 -7.28 13.04
C TYR A 118 4.68 -7.69 14.51
N ASN A 119 4.61 -8.99 14.79
CA ASN A 119 4.59 -9.52 16.16
C ASN A 119 5.87 -9.23 16.95
N ALA A 120 6.99 -9.01 16.26
CA ALA A 120 8.26 -8.59 16.86
C ALA A 120 8.39 -7.06 17.04
N GLY A 121 7.31 -6.30 16.79
CA GLY A 121 7.26 -4.86 17.00
C GLY A 121 7.48 -4.00 15.75
N SER A 122 7.54 -4.59 14.56
CA SER A 122 7.58 -3.81 13.31
C SER A 122 6.25 -3.11 13.06
N ASN A 123 6.31 -1.87 12.55
CA ASN A 123 5.16 -1.28 11.85
C ASN A 123 4.79 -2.09 10.60
N ILE A 124 3.56 -1.93 10.12
CA ILE A 124 3.07 -2.61 8.92
C ILE A 124 2.36 -1.62 7.99
N SER A 125 2.51 -1.86 6.70
CA SER A 125 1.72 -1.18 5.67
C SER A 125 1.35 -2.15 4.56
N LEU A 126 0.24 -1.90 3.88
CA LEU A 126 -0.23 -2.66 2.73
C LEU A 126 -0.08 -1.81 1.47
N SER A 127 0.73 -2.27 0.53
CA SER A 127 0.89 -1.67 -0.80
C SER A 127 -0.04 -2.35 -1.81
N ILE A 128 -0.89 -1.57 -2.47
CA ILE A 128 -1.81 -2.06 -3.51
C ILE A 128 -1.61 -1.24 -4.78
N ARG A 129 -1.65 -1.90 -5.93
CA ARG A 129 -1.63 -1.25 -7.24
C ARG A 129 -2.88 -1.61 -8.05
N TRP A 130 -3.42 -0.64 -8.76
CA TRP A 130 -4.42 -0.91 -9.77
C TRP A 130 -3.78 -1.54 -10.99
N TRP A 131 -4.37 -2.64 -11.46
CA TRP A 131 -3.96 -3.29 -12.69
C TRP A 131 -5.17 -3.77 -13.48
N PRO A 132 -5.60 -3.04 -14.52
CA PRO A 132 -6.74 -3.46 -15.31
C PRO A 132 -6.43 -4.75 -16.06
N GLN A 133 -7.46 -5.60 -16.24
CA GLN A 133 -7.35 -6.86 -16.96
C GLN A 133 -6.81 -6.62 -18.39
N ARG A 134 -5.61 -7.14 -18.68
CA ARG A 134 -4.97 -7.03 -20.00
C ARG A 134 -5.73 -7.86 -21.04
N LYS A 135 -6.01 -7.29 -22.21
CA LYS A 135 -6.15 -8.11 -23.42
C LYS A 135 -4.75 -8.40 -23.95
N MET A 136 -4.39 -9.68 -24.07
CA MET A 136 -3.14 -10.11 -24.72
C MET A 136 -3.25 -10.12 -26.26
N THR A 137 -4.39 -9.70 -26.80
CA THR A 137 -4.69 -9.75 -28.23
C THR A 137 -4.91 -8.34 -28.78
N TYR A 138 -4.14 -7.98 -29.80
CA TYR A 138 -4.40 -6.82 -30.65
C TYR A 138 -5.56 -7.16 -31.58
N SER A 139 -6.66 -6.41 -31.54
CA SER A 139 -7.62 -6.42 -32.63
C SER A 139 -7.30 -5.26 -33.54
N MET A 140 -6.80 -5.54 -34.74
CA MET A 140 -6.61 -4.53 -35.79
C MET A 140 -7.94 -3.99 -36.35
N TRP A 141 -9.07 -4.57 -35.94
CA TRP A 141 -10.39 -4.39 -36.56
C TRP A 141 -11.50 -4.15 -35.53
N SER A 142 -11.18 -3.78 -34.28
CA SER A 142 -12.22 -3.41 -33.32
C SER A 142 -12.44 -1.90 -33.37
N ASP A 143 -13.62 -1.48 -33.84
CA ASP A 143 -14.20 -0.13 -33.72
C ASP A 143 -14.57 0.23 -32.26
N ASP A 144 -14.06 -0.50 -31.27
CA ASP A 144 -14.21 -0.12 -29.87
C ASP A 144 -13.19 1.00 -29.58
N ASP A 145 -13.53 2.25 -29.92
CA ASP A 145 -12.79 3.48 -29.57
C ASP A 145 -12.59 3.66 -28.04
N ASP A 146 -13.22 2.81 -27.23
CA ASP A 146 -13.03 2.72 -25.78
C ASP A 146 -11.89 1.74 -25.37
N ASP A 147 -11.25 1.02 -26.30
CA ASP A 147 -10.09 0.15 -26.04
C ASP A 147 -8.83 1.02 -25.97
N PHE A 148 -8.77 1.89 -24.95
CA PHE A 148 -7.47 2.33 -24.46
C PHE A 148 -6.66 1.08 -24.17
N SER A 149 -5.68 0.80 -25.04
CA SER A 149 -4.58 -0.12 -24.72
C SER A 149 -4.20 0.11 -23.27
N THR A 150 -4.44 -0.90 -22.41
CA THR A 150 -4.05 -0.87 -20.99
C THR A 150 -2.65 -0.23 -20.90
N PRO A 151 -2.44 0.80 -20.08
CA PRO A 151 -1.52 1.87 -20.46
C PRO A 151 -0.12 1.31 -20.70
N HIS A 152 0.51 1.73 -21.80
CA HIS A 152 1.92 1.44 -22.12
C HIS A 152 2.90 1.76 -20.97
N THR A 153 2.43 2.41 -19.89
CA THR A 153 3.21 2.87 -18.75
C THR A 153 2.57 2.42 -17.43
N PRO A 154 3.00 1.28 -16.85
CA PRO A 154 2.55 0.77 -15.54
C PRO A 154 2.59 1.79 -14.41
N VAL A 155 3.58 2.68 -14.43
CA VAL A 155 3.76 3.73 -13.41
C VAL A 155 2.73 4.87 -13.51
N ALA A 156 1.95 4.91 -14.60
CA ALA A 156 0.86 5.86 -14.77
C ALA A 156 -0.45 5.41 -14.10
N LEU A 157 -0.51 4.14 -13.64
CA LEU A 157 -1.69 3.60 -12.98
C LEU A 157 -1.72 3.95 -11.49
N PRO A 158 -2.92 4.10 -10.91
CA PRO A 158 -3.08 4.35 -9.50
C PRO A 158 -2.46 3.26 -8.62
N ARG A 159 -1.87 3.67 -7.50
CA ARG A 159 -1.37 2.80 -6.44
C ARG A 159 -1.46 3.52 -5.09
N MET A 160 -1.53 2.74 -4.02
CA MET A 160 -1.66 3.26 -2.66
C MET A 160 -0.86 2.44 -1.65
N SER A 161 -0.54 3.08 -0.53
CA SER A 161 -0.04 2.42 0.66
C SER A 161 -0.99 2.73 1.83
N LEU A 162 -1.56 1.69 2.41
CA LEU A 162 -2.36 1.77 3.63
C LEU A 162 -1.42 1.55 4.82
N HIS A 163 -1.39 2.49 5.75
CA HIS A 163 -0.62 2.40 6.98
C HIS A 163 -1.58 2.18 8.14
N GLY A 164 -1.23 1.29 9.05
CA GLY A 164 -2.11 0.96 10.16
C GLY A 164 -1.56 -0.11 11.08
N HIS A 165 -2.47 -0.80 11.75
CA HIS A 165 -2.16 -1.88 12.69
C HIS A 165 -3.10 -3.07 12.47
N LEU A 166 -2.61 -4.27 12.77
CA LEU A 166 -3.40 -5.49 12.70
C LEU A 166 -4.11 -5.73 14.02
N GLU A 167 -5.40 -6.04 13.92
CA GLU A 167 -6.23 -6.50 15.04
C GLU A 167 -6.84 -7.88 14.72
N PRO A 168 -6.95 -8.80 15.70
CA PRO A 168 -7.75 -10.01 15.53
C PRO A 168 -9.20 -9.66 15.22
N VAL A 169 -9.80 -10.35 14.24
CA VAL A 169 -11.24 -10.21 13.99
C VAL A 169 -12.00 -10.87 15.15
N SER A 170 -12.91 -10.14 15.80
CA SER A 170 -13.71 -10.67 16.91
C SER A 170 -14.69 -11.75 16.43
N GLN A 171 -15.09 -12.66 17.33
CA GLN A 171 -16.06 -13.70 17.00
C GLN A 171 -17.41 -13.11 16.53
N GLU A 172 -17.86 -12.03 17.16
CA GLU A 172 -19.05 -11.29 16.74
C GLU A 172 -18.96 -10.82 15.29
N LYS A 173 -17.82 -10.22 14.91
CA LYS A 173 -17.61 -9.72 13.56
C LYS A 173 -17.42 -10.84 12.53
N MET A 174 -16.80 -11.95 12.94
CA MET A 174 -16.69 -13.16 12.11
C MET A 174 -18.07 -13.67 11.68
N GLU A 175 -19.04 -13.65 12.60
CA GLU A 175 -20.42 -14.09 12.38
C GLU A 175 -21.27 -13.05 11.65
N GLU A 176 -21.23 -11.79 12.09
CA GLU A 176 -22.03 -10.69 11.51
C GLU A 176 -21.72 -10.46 10.02
N LEU A 177 -20.43 -10.53 9.65
CA LEU A 177 -19.97 -10.24 8.29
C LEU A 177 -19.65 -11.49 7.47
N SER A 178 -19.92 -12.70 8.00
CA SER A 178 -19.55 -13.98 7.36
C SER A 178 -18.11 -13.98 6.83
N ILE A 179 -17.16 -13.51 7.64
CA ILE A 179 -15.80 -13.19 7.19
C ILE A 179 -15.12 -14.37 6.49
N GLN A 180 -15.28 -15.57 7.05
CA GLN A 180 -14.69 -16.79 6.47
C GLN A 180 -15.25 -17.08 5.07
N GLU A 181 -16.56 -16.98 4.87
CA GLU A 181 -17.20 -17.21 3.57
C GLU A 181 -16.81 -16.13 2.56
N CYS A 182 -16.82 -14.86 2.98
CA CYS A 182 -16.39 -13.74 2.16
C CYS A 182 -14.92 -13.87 1.71
N PHE A 183 -14.03 -14.26 2.63
CA PHE A 183 -12.62 -14.43 2.33
C PHE A 183 -12.40 -15.60 1.36
N MET A 184 -13.05 -16.75 1.59
CA MET A 184 -12.96 -17.91 0.68
C MET A 184 -13.60 -17.65 -0.69
N ARG A 185 -14.60 -16.75 -0.79
CA ARG A 185 -15.11 -16.30 -2.09
C ARG A 185 -14.05 -15.54 -2.89
N SER A 186 -13.22 -14.76 -2.21
CA SER A 186 -12.10 -14.02 -2.82
C SER A 186 -10.90 -14.91 -3.10
N HIS A 187 -10.69 -15.94 -2.26
CA HIS A 187 -9.55 -16.87 -2.29
C HIS A 187 -9.99 -18.32 -2.05
N PRO A 188 -10.61 -18.99 -3.04
CA PRO A 188 -11.16 -20.34 -2.85
C PRO A 188 -10.10 -21.40 -2.52
N ASP A 189 -8.87 -21.20 -2.98
CA ASP A 189 -7.72 -22.03 -2.66
C ASP A 189 -7.39 -22.03 -1.16
N SER A 190 -7.71 -20.94 -0.45
CA SER A 190 -7.49 -20.83 1.00
C SER A 190 -8.30 -21.80 1.87
N ALA A 191 -9.25 -22.53 1.29
CA ALA A 191 -10.00 -23.59 1.98
C ALA A 191 -9.06 -24.65 2.60
N LEU A 192 -7.87 -24.85 2.02
CA LEU A 192 -6.91 -25.85 2.48
C LEU A 192 -6.07 -25.43 3.70
N TRP A 193 -6.09 -24.15 4.10
CA TRP A 193 -5.28 -23.63 5.23
C TRP A 193 -6.05 -22.68 6.15
N GLN A 194 -7.36 -22.93 6.30
CA GLN A 194 -8.22 -22.23 7.25
C GLN A 194 -7.78 -22.41 8.71
N PRO A 195 -8.18 -21.52 9.63
CA PRO A 195 -7.91 -21.68 11.06
C PRO A 195 -8.38 -23.05 11.57
N GLY A 196 -7.54 -23.70 12.39
CA GLY A 196 -7.76 -25.08 12.85
C GLY A 196 -7.10 -26.16 11.99
N ASN A 197 -6.47 -25.80 10.86
CA ASN A 197 -5.64 -26.71 10.09
C ASN A 197 -4.40 -27.20 10.89
N PRO A 198 -4.01 -28.48 10.79
CA PRO A 198 -2.89 -29.05 11.56
C PRO A 198 -1.48 -28.66 11.08
N ILE A 199 -1.32 -28.08 9.87
CA ILE A 199 -0.01 -27.79 9.26
C ILE A 199 0.54 -26.43 9.71
N HIS A 200 -0.30 -25.39 9.65
CA HIS A 200 0.09 -24.02 10.00
C HIS A 200 -1.00 -23.34 10.83
N SER A 201 -0.59 -22.53 11.81
CA SER A 201 -1.52 -21.72 12.59
C SER A 201 -1.94 -20.50 11.79
N ALA A 202 -3.24 -20.43 11.47
CA ALA A 202 -3.87 -19.35 10.74
C ALA A 202 -4.89 -18.61 11.64
N LYS A 203 -5.00 -17.29 11.49
CA LYS A 203 -6.01 -16.46 12.15
C LYS A 203 -6.50 -15.36 11.21
N TYR A 204 -7.78 -15.00 11.32
CA TYR A 204 -8.31 -13.83 10.65
C TYR A 204 -7.89 -12.56 11.40
N VAL A 205 -7.27 -11.62 10.70
CA VAL A 205 -6.89 -10.31 11.23
C VAL A 205 -7.36 -9.22 10.26
N GLN A 206 -7.74 -8.07 10.80
CA GLN A 206 -8.08 -6.89 10.02
C GLN A 206 -6.92 -5.90 10.09
N LEU A 207 -6.61 -5.22 8.97
CA LEU A 207 -5.80 -4.01 9.00
C LEU A 207 -6.72 -2.82 9.28
N VAL A 208 -6.62 -2.29 10.49
CA VAL A 208 -7.23 -1.00 10.84
C VAL A 208 -6.40 0.09 10.18
N VAL A 209 -6.99 0.77 9.21
CA VAL A 209 -6.29 1.77 8.40
C VAL A 209 -6.25 3.10 9.13
N ASP A 210 -5.05 3.56 9.47
CA ASP A 210 -4.81 4.85 10.13
C ASP A 210 -4.54 5.96 9.11
N HIS A 211 -3.79 5.64 8.04
CA HIS A 211 -3.44 6.59 6.98
C HIS A 211 -3.40 5.94 5.60
N VAL A 212 -3.70 6.72 4.57
CA VAL A 212 -3.64 6.26 3.16
C VAL A 212 -2.78 7.21 2.35
N TYR A 213 -1.65 6.72 1.85
CA TYR A 213 -0.86 7.42 0.87
C TYR A 213 -1.31 7.03 -0.54
N TRP A 214 -1.75 8.00 -1.33
CA TRP A 214 -2.30 7.80 -2.66
C TRP A 214 -1.39 8.36 -3.75
N LEU A 215 -1.23 7.58 -4.81
CA LEU A 215 -0.53 7.97 -6.02
C LEU A 215 -1.41 7.59 -7.22
N GLY A 216 -2.27 8.52 -7.65
CA GLY A 216 -3.31 8.24 -8.65
C GLY A 216 -2.84 8.11 -10.10
N GLY A 217 -1.55 8.28 -10.35
CA GLY A 217 -0.94 8.32 -11.69
C GLY A 217 0.09 9.45 -11.77
N PHE A 218 0.22 10.08 -12.94
CA PHE A 218 1.09 11.25 -13.09
C PHE A 218 0.48 12.49 -12.42
N GLY A 219 1.31 13.24 -11.66
CA GLY A 219 0.88 14.35 -10.81
C GLY A 219 0.31 15.59 -11.52
N ASP A 220 0.42 15.64 -12.85
CA ASP A 220 -0.22 16.66 -13.71
C ASP A 220 -1.70 16.33 -14.01
N ARG A 221 -2.11 15.08 -13.82
CA ARG A 221 -3.45 14.55 -14.19
C ARG A 221 -4.17 13.87 -13.04
N ALA A 222 -3.44 13.45 -12.01
CA ALA A 222 -3.96 12.73 -10.87
C ALA A 222 -3.43 13.31 -9.55
N ARG A 223 -4.21 13.16 -8.47
CA ARG A 223 -3.73 13.53 -7.14
C ARG A 223 -2.65 12.57 -6.66
N ILE A 224 -1.69 13.14 -5.93
CA ILE A 224 -0.68 12.42 -5.16
C ILE A 224 -0.68 13.04 -3.76
N GLY A 225 -0.72 12.21 -2.73
CA GLY A 225 -0.66 12.66 -1.34
C GLY A 225 -1.49 11.81 -0.38
N TRP A 226 -1.56 12.27 0.86
CA TRP A 226 -2.32 11.62 1.93
C TRP A 226 -3.81 11.87 1.77
N LEU A 227 -4.61 10.80 1.71
CA LEU A 227 -6.07 10.93 1.63
C LEU A 227 -6.65 11.27 3.02
N PRO A 228 -7.67 12.15 3.08
CA PRO A 228 -8.35 12.44 4.33
C PRO A 228 -9.12 11.22 4.88
N MET A 229 -8.88 10.88 6.14
CA MET A 229 -9.49 9.69 6.77
C MET A 229 -10.98 9.84 7.04
N ASP A 230 -11.47 11.07 7.25
CA ASP A 230 -12.90 11.37 7.31
C ASP A 230 -13.61 10.99 6.01
N MET A 231 -12.96 11.20 4.87
CA MET A 231 -13.46 10.76 3.56
C MET A 231 -13.32 9.25 3.40
N TRP A 232 -12.19 8.65 3.80
CA TRP A 232 -11.97 7.20 3.71
C TRP A 232 -13.05 6.42 4.44
N ASN A 233 -13.43 6.89 5.63
CA ASN A 233 -14.41 6.23 6.49
C ASN A 233 -15.86 6.58 6.13
N ASN A 234 -16.10 7.59 5.29
CA ASN A 234 -17.44 8.12 4.99
C ASN A 234 -17.73 8.12 3.48
N LEU A 235 -17.50 6.98 2.84
CA LEU A 235 -17.90 6.69 1.47
C LEU A 235 -18.91 5.57 1.44
N THR A 236 -19.92 5.72 0.59
CA THR A 236 -20.88 4.66 0.30
C THR A 236 -20.34 3.72 -0.78
N MET A 237 -20.81 2.47 -0.79
CA MET A 237 -20.48 1.55 -1.89
C MET A 237 -20.94 2.06 -3.26
N ALA A 238 -22.01 2.86 -3.32
CA ALA A 238 -22.45 3.49 -4.57
C ALA A 238 -21.40 4.47 -5.10
N GLU A 239 -20.89 5.38 -4.26
CA GLU A 239 -19.82 6.31 -4.63
C GLU A 239 -18.54 5.58 -5.03
N ILE A 240 -18.20 4.51 -4.31
CA ILE A 240 -17.04 3.67 -4.61
C ILE A 240 -17.19 3.05 -5.99
N MET A 241 -18.34 2.47 -6.31
CA MET A 241 -18.55 1.78 -7.60
C MET A 241 -18.71 2.75 -8.78
N GLU A 242 -19.20 3.97 -8.55
CA GLU A 242 -19.30 5.02 -9.57
C GLU A 242 -17.92 5.59 -9.96
N ALA A 243 -16.94 5.55 -9.06
CA ALA A 243 -15.58 6.01 -9.34
C ALA A 243 -14.98 5.28 -10.55
N LYS A 244 -14.43 6.03 -11.51
CA LYS A 244 -13.85 5.45 -12.73
C LYS A 244 -12.36 5.24 -12.57
N LEU A 245 -11.89 4.01 -12.73
CA LEU A 245 -10.47 3.70 -12.73
C LEU A 245 -9.88 3.73 -14.15
N PRO A 246 -8.62 4.16 -14.32
CA PRO A 246 -7.96 4.13 -15.63
C PRO A 246 -7.92 2.71 -16.22
N GLY A 247 -8.41 2.53 -17.43
CA GLY A 247 -8.46 1.21 -18.09
C GLY A 247 -9.52 0.25 -17.55
N GLU A 248 -10.43 0.73 -16.70
CA GLU A 248 -11.60 -0.05 -16.29
C GLU A 248 -12.58 -0.19 -17.46
N LYS A 249 -13.01 -1.43 -17.77
CA LYS A 249 -14.06 -1.65 -18.77
C LYS A 249 -15.38 -1.10 -18.24
N LYS A 250 -16.17 -0.46 -19.10
CA LYS A 250 -17.58 -0.21 -18.78
C LYS A 250 -18.22 -1.56 -18.44
N HIS A 251 -18.73 -1.70 -17.23
CA HIS A 251 -19.66 -2.78 -16.92
C HIS A 251 -20.81 -2.62 -17.90
N LYS A 252 -20.88 -3.47 -18.95
CA LYS A 252 -22.14 -3.65 -19.66
C LYS A 252 -23.09 -4.13 -18.58
N GLU A 253 -24.09 -3.33 -18.25
CA GLU A 253 -25.14 -3.62 -17.27
C GLU A 253 -25.69 -5.02 -17.50
N LYS A 254 -25.06 -6.02 -16.89
CA LYS A 254 -25.53 -7.39 -16.84
C LYS A 254 -25.81 -7.65 -15.38
N GLY A 255 -27.02 -7.27 -14.98
CA GLY A 255 -27.78 -7.96 -13.94
C GLY A 255 -27.19 -7.95 -12.52
N TRP A 256 -26.65 -6.82 -12.06
CA TRP A 256 -26.13 -6.65 -10.68
C TRP A 256 -27.18 -6.80 -9.56
N TRP A 257 -28.44 -7.08 -9.90
CA TRP A 257 -29.56 -7.28 -8.96
C TRP A 257 -29.81 -8.75 -8.58
N ARG A 258 -29.00 -9.72 -9.03
CA ARG A 258 -29.26 -11.15 -8.81
C ARG A 258 -28.31 -11.89 -7.84
N GLU A 259 -27.32 -11.23 -7.26
CA GLU A 259 -26.32 -11.88 -6.39
C GLU A 259 -26.27 -11.33 -4.95
N TRP A 260 -27.30 -10.62 -4.51
CA TRP A 260 -27.46 -10.13 -3.13
C TRP A 260 -28.65 -10.78 -2.38
N LEU A 261 -29.06 -11.99 -2.80
CA LEU A 261 -29.91 -12.94 -2.06
C LEU A 261 -29.21 -14.29 -2.01
#